data_AF-A0AAD3NFK2-F1
#
_entry.id   AF-A0AAD3NFK2-F1
#
_cell.length_a   1.000
_cell.length_b   1.000
_cell.length_c   1.000
_cell.angle_alpha   90.00
_cell.angle_beta   90.00
_cell.angle_gamma   90.00
#
_symmetry.space_group_name_H-M   'P 1'
#
loop_
_entity.id
_entity.type
_entity.pdbx_description
1 polymer ?
#
loop_
_entity_poly.entity_id
_entity_poly.type
_entity_poly.pdbx_seq_one_letter_code
_entity_poly.pdbx_strand_id
1 'polypeptide(L)'
;MKSRRDEDEVTLSSENVRDDQDQCDGTTWIFTGSGNTAVVTLFELGKIHEAGQSKSDRLSVTENCSLVIKKVTDEDVGRYTCSQFDRSGQHQGPDADVYLSVVTMTEQKNRDQVTLNCSVWTHDHCRHTVKWMYEGKDV
;
A
#
# COMPACT_ATOMS: atom_id res chain seq x y z
N MET A 1 -7.71 -13.61 20.28
CA MET A 1 -6.33 -13.33 19.80
C MET A 1 -6.21 -11.80 19.72
N LYS A 2 -5.32 -11.14 20.48
CA LYS A 2 -5.17 -9.67 20.40
C LYS A 2 -4.37 -9.34 19.14
N SER A 3 -5.03 -8.94 18.05
CA SER A 3 -4.35 -8.30 16.94
C SER A 3 -4.07 -6.84 17.33
N ARG A 4 -2.85 -6.55 17.78
CA ARG A 4 -2.32 -5.18 17.70
C ARG A 4 -1.97 -4.96 16.24
N ARG A 5 -2.84 -4.28 15.50
CA ARG A 5 -2.67 -3.86 14.09
C ARG A 5 -1.79 -2.60 13.95
N ASP A 6 -1.15 -2.16 15.02
CA ASP A 6 -0.41 -0.88 15.05
C ASP A 6 1.00 -0.96 14.44
N GLU A 7 1.42 -2.12 13.90
CA GLU A 7 2.78 -2.33 13.36
C GLU A 7 2.82 -2.96 11.96
N ASP A 8 1.68 -3.12 11.27
CA ASP A 8 1.69 -3.71 9.93
C ASP A 8 2.39 -2.74 8.94
N GLU A 9 3.48 -3.21 8.34
CA GLU A 9 4.30 -2.50 7.35
C GLU A 9 4.24 -3.25 6.01
N VAL A 10 4.15 -2.50 4.92
CA VAL A 10 4.22 -3.05 3.56
C VAL A 10 5.27 -2.30 2.75
N THR A 11 5.98 -3.04 1.89
CA THR A 11 6.89 -2.50 0.88
C THR A 11 6.32 -2.77 -0.50
N LEU A 12 6.02 -1.71 -1.24
CA LEU A 12 5.52 -1.75 -2.62
C LEU A 12 6.71 -1.60 -3.56
N SER A 13 7.01 -2.66 -4.30
CA SER A 13 8.20 -2.71 -5.15
C SER A 13 8.05 -1.77 -6.34
N SER A 14 9.07 -0.95 -6.58
CA SER A 14 9.24 -0.26 -7.85
C SER A 14 9.84 -1.25 -8.86
N GLU A 15 9.14 -1.54 -9.94
CA GLU A 15 9.72 -2.30 -11.05
C GLU A 15 10.52 -1.34 -11.94
N ASN A 16 11.63 -1.83 -12.51
CA ASN A 16 12.45 -1.10 -13.51
C ASN A 16 13.22 0.13 -12.98
N VAL A 17 13.63 0.13 -11.71
CA VAL A 17 14.54 1.14 -11.14
C VAL A 17 15.88 1.11 -11.88
N ARG A 18 16.41 2.30 -12.19
CA ARG A 18 17.72 2.43 -12.84
C ARG A 18 18.83 2.35 -11.80
N ASP A 19 19.89 1.59 -12.10
CA ASP A 19 21.05 1.42 -11.21
C ASP A 19 21.81 2.72 -10.90
N ASP A 20 21.60 3.78 -11.69
CA ASP A 20 22.31 5.07 -11.58
C ASP A 20 21.48 6.20 -10.94
N GLN A 21 20.34 5.87 -10.30
CA GLN A 21 19.55 6.84 -9.55
C GLN A 21 20.23 7.24 -8.24
N ASP A 22 20.31 8.55 -8.00
CA ASP A 22 20.74 9.10 -6.73
C ASP A 22 19.49 9.50 -5.93
N GLN A 23 19.34 8.93 -4.73
CA GLN A 23 18.20 9.18 -3.85
C GLN A 23 16.81 9.02 -4.50
N CYS A 24 16.68 8.17 -5.53
CA CYS A 24 15.41 7.97 -6.25
C CYS A 24 14.85 9.25 -6.90
N ASP A 25 15.74 10.16 -7.33
CA ASP A 25 15.40 11.41 -8.00
C ASP A 25 14.57 11.24 -9.29
N GLY A 26 14.75 10.12 -9.98
CA GLY A 26 13.97 9.73 -11.16
C GLY A 26 12.70 8.95 -10.86
N THR A 27 12.36 8.67 -9.60
CA THR A 27 11.17 7.89 -9.22
C THR A 27 10.04 8.81 -8.77
N THR A 28 8.83 8.57 -9.29
CA THR A 28 7.60 9.20 -8.82
C THR A 28 6.60 8.13 -8.37
N TRP A 29 6.08 8.27 -7.15
CA TRP A 29 4.99 7.44 -6.63
C TRP A 29 3.69 8.23 -6.56
N ILE A 30 2.64 7.66 -7.13
CA ILE A 30 1.30 8.25 -7.20
C ILE A 30 0.30 7.28 -6.55
N PHE A 31 -0.56 7.80 -5.69
CA PHE A 31 -1.64 7.07 -5.05
C PHE A 31 -3.00 7.45 -5.64
N THR A 32 -3.80 6.45 -5.95
CA THR A 32 -5.21 6.58 -6.29
C THR A 32 -6.02 5.69 -5.35
N GLY A 33 -6.80 6.30 -4.46
CA GLY A 33 -7.68 5.56 -3.54
C GLY A 33 -8.85 4.90 -4.25
N SER A 34 -9.70 4.17 -3.51
CA SER A 34 -10.92 3.57 -4.09
C SER A 34 -11.95 4.63 -4.52
N GLY A 35 -12.76 4.31 -5.54
CA GLY A 35 -13.84 5.19 -6.03
C GLY A 35 -13.35 6.50 -6.68
N ASN A 36 -14.09 7.60 -6.50
CA ASN A 36 -13.79 8.91 -7.11
C ASN A 36 -12.78 9.75 -6.30
N THR A 37 -11.78 9.11 -5.70
CA THR A 37 -10.76 9.83 -4.92
C THR A 37 -9.78 10.56 -5.83
N ALA A 38 -9.26 11.69 -5.33
CA ALA A 38 -8.24 12.44 -6.05
C ALA A 38 -6.94 11.65 -6.13
N VAL A 39 -6.26 11.77 -7.27
CA VAL A 39 -4.91 11.25 -7.48
C VAL A 39 -3.92 12.12 -6.69
N VAL A 40 -3.06 11.48 -5.89
CA VAL A 40 -2.11 12.17 -4.99
C VAL A 40 -0.69 11.71 -5.29
N THR A 41 0.20 12.65 -5.62
CA THR A 41 1.64 12.38 -5.64
C THR A 41 2.16 12.21 -4.21
N LEU A 42 2.75 11.06 -3.91
CA LEU A 42 3.29 10.72 -2.60
C LEU A 42 4.78 11.01 -2.50
N PHE A 43 5.54 10.71 -3.55
CA PHE A 43 7.00 10.87 -3.59
C PHE A 43 7.40 11.28 -5.00
N GLU A 44 8.30 12.25 -5.11
CA GLU A 44 8.78 12.78 -6.37
C GLU A 44 10.13 13.49 -6.13
N LEU A 45 11.07 13.37 -7.07
CA LEU A 45 12.37 14.04 -7.02
C LEU A 45 13.13 13.80 -5.70
N GLY A 46 13.13 12.55 -5.23
CA GLY A 46 13.89 12.12 -4.06
C GLY A 46 13.29 12.49 -2.70
N LYS A 47 12.06 13.00 -2.66
CA LYS A 47 11.41 13.45 -1.42
C LYS A 47 9.92 13.11 -1.39
N ILE A 48 9.39 13.01 -0.17
CA ILE A 48 7.95 12.92 0.06
C ILE A 48 7.30 14.24 -0.38
N HIS A 49 6.26 14.14 -1.20
CA HIS A 49 5.58 15.29 -1.79
C HIS A 49 4.57 15.88 -0.80
N GLU A 50 4.38 17.19 -0.81
CA GLU A 50 3.51 17.92 0.14
C GLU A 50 2.07 17.40 0.13
N ALA A 51 1.54 17.05 -1.04
CA ALA A 51 0.20 16.46 -1.18
C ALA A 51 0.06 15.10 -0.46
N GLY A 52 1.17 14.37 -0.28
CA GLY A 52 1.25 13.13 0.47
C GLY A 52 1.43 13.33 1.98
N GLN A 53 1.49 14.57 2.49
CA GLN A 53 1.79 14.84 3.91
C GLN A 53 0.85 14.18 4.90
N SER A 54 -0.43 14.00 4.53
CA SER A 54 -1.39 13.26 5.37
C SER A 54 -0.92 11.85 5.74
N LYS A 55 -0.01 11.27 4.94
CA LYS A 55 0.61 9.95 5.13
C LYS A 55 2.12 10.03 5.41
N SER A 56 2.75 11.20 5.29
CA SER A 56 4.22 11.37 5.26
C SER A 56 4.95 10.78 6.46
N ASP A 57 4.41 10.92 7.69
CA ASP A 57 5.05 10.37 8.90
C ASP A 57 5.19 8.84 8.88
N ARG A 58 4.46 8.17 7.99
CA ARG A 58 4.44 6.73 7.81
C ARG A 58 5.06 6.27 6.50
N LEU A 59 5.42 7.18 5.60
CA LEU A 59 5.99 6.88 4.30
C LEU A 59 7.52 6.96 4.35
N SER A 60 8.17 6.00 3.71
CA SER A 60 9.59 6.06 3.40
C SER A 60 9.87 5.36 2.07
N VAL A 61 11.06 5.55 1.52
CA VAL A 61 11.50 4.87 0.30
C VAL A 61 12.79 4.11 0.60
N THR A 62 12.90 2.89 0.07
CA THR A 62 14.11 2.06 0.16
C THR A 62 15.18 2.50 -0.83
N GLU A 63 16.39 1.93 -0.74
CA GLU A 63 17.48 2.21 -1.70
C GLU A 63 17.11 1.83 -3.14
N ASN A 64 16.29 0.81 -3.34
CA ASN A 64 15.74 0.42 -4.64
C ASN A 64 14.40 1.13 -4.95
N CYS A 65 14.18 2.33 -4.43
CA CYS A 65 13.06 3.20 -4.77
C CYS A 65 11.66 2.61 -4.55
N SER A 66 11.56 1.59 -3.70
CA SER A 66 10.30 0.94 -3.33
C SER A 66 9.64 1.71 -2.20
N LEU A 67 8.32 1.92 -2.29
CA LEU A 67 7.57 2.70 -1.31
C LEU A 67 7.24 1.84 -0.09
N VAL A 68 7.60 2.33 1.09
CA VAL A 68 7.29 1.70 2.37
C VAL A 68 6.18 2.48 3.05
N ILE A 69 5.16 1.77 3.53
CA ILE A 69 4.03 2.33 4.28
C ILE A 69 3.97 1.63 5.63
N LYS A 70 4.16 2.39 6.70
CA LYS A 70 4.08 1.91 8.08
C LYS A 70 2.68 2.09 8.64
N LYS A 71 2.30 1.24 9.60
CA LYS A 71 1.00 1.32 10.31
C LYS A 71 -0.16 1.38 9.31
N VAL A 72 -0.22 0.40 8.41
CA VAL A 72 -1.19 0.35 7.31
C VAL A 72 -2.63 0.40 7.85
N THR A 73 -3.47 1.24 7.26
CA THR A 73 -4.91 1.34 7.58
C THR A 73 -5.77 1.06 6.34
N ASP A 74 -7.09 0.97 6.54
CA ASP A 74 -8.04 0.84 5.43
C ASP A 74 -8.04 2.05 4.47
N GLU A 75 -7.54 3.22 4.92
CA GLU A 75 -7.36 4.41 4.07
C GLU A 75 -6.18 4.31 3.10
N ASP A 76 -5.28 3.35 3.33
CA ASP A 76 -4.15 3.07 2.44
C ASP A 76 -4.56 2.09 1.30
N VAL A 77 -5.81 1.63 1.28
CA VAL A 77 -6.32 0.78 0.19
C VAL A 77 -6.43 1.59 -1.10
N GLY A 78 -5.75 1.10 -2.14
CA GLY A 78 -5.76 1.78 -3.43
C GLY A 78 -4.74 1.23 -4.41
N ARG A 79 -4.64 1.93 -5.54
CA ARG A 79 -3.63 1.70 -6.57
C ARG A 79 -2.47 2.66 -6.34
N TYR A 80 -1.26 2.10 -6.34
CA TYR A 80 0.00 2.80 -6.25
C TYR A 80 0.74 2.62 -7.56
N THR A 81 0.99 3.72 -8.25
CA THR A 81 1.68 3.74 -9.53
C THR A 81 3.07 4.30 -9.33
N CYS A 82 4.08 3.53 -9.73
CA CYS A 82 5.47 3.96 -9.77
C CYS A 82 5.86 4.28 -11.21
N SER A 83 6.28 5.52 -11.44
CA SER A 83 6.79 6.00 -12.72
C SER A 83 8.27 6.27 -12.62
N GLN A 84 9.00 5.91 -13.67
CA GLN A 84 10.44 6.12 -13.76
C GLN A 84 10.77 7.17 -14.82
N PHE A 85 11.73 8.03 -14.51
CA PHE A 85 12.19 9.11 -15.37
C PHE A 85 13.71 9.09 -15.47
N ASP A 86 14.23 9.50 -16.63
CA ASP A 86 15.65 9.74 -16.79
C ASP A 86 16.07 11.13 -16.30
N ARG A 87 17.38 11.42 -16.34
CA ARG A 87 17.94 12.71 -15.90
C ARG A 87 17.47 13.90 -16.75
N SER A 88 16.92 13.66 -17.94
CA SER A 88 16.32 14.70 -18.78
C SER A 88 14.84 14.93 -18.48
N GLY A 89 14.28 14.16 -17.54
CA GLY A 89 12.85 14.18 -17.19
C GLY A 89 11.98 13.38 -18.16
N GLN A 90 12.58 12.54 -19.01
CA GLN A 90 11.82 11.72 -19.94
C GLN A 90 11.36 10.43 -19.25
N HIS A 91 10.06 10.13 -19.36
CA HIS A 91 9.45 8.92 -18.84
C HIS A 91 10.06 7.66 -19.47
N GLN A 92 10.36 6.67 -18.63
CA GLN A 92 11.09 5.46 -18.99
C GLN A 92 10.22 4.23 -18.78
N GLY A 93 9.96 3.51 -19.87
CA GLY A 93 9.24 2.24 -19.83
C GLY A 93 7.78 2.36 -19.36
N PRO A 94 7.11 1.22 -19.14
CA PRO A 94 5.79 1.21 -18.54
C PRO A 94 5.86 1.52 -17.04
N ASP A 95 4.81 2.16 -16.52
CA ASP A 95 4.63 2.32 -15.08
C ASP A 95 4.40 0.97 -14.39
N ALA A 96 4.88 0.85 -13.16
CA ALA A 96 4.60 -0.30 -12.30
C ALA A 96 3.38 0.00 -11.44
N ASP A 97 2.36 -0.84 -11.52
CA ASP A 97 1.12 -0.69 -10.76
C ASP A 97 1.01 -1.74 -9.66
N VAL A 98 0.86 -1.28 -8.42
CA VAL A 98 0.67 -2.13 -7.24
C VAL A 98 -0.67 -1.82 -6.59
N TYR A 99 -1.48 -2.85 -6.36
CA TYR A 99 -2.79 -2.71 -5.71
C TYR A 99 -2.69 -3.18 -4.27
N LEU A 100 -2.86 -2.26 -3.32
CA LEU A 100 -2.86 -2.58 -1.90
C LEU A 100 -4.29 -2.89 -1.44
N SER A 101 -4.45 -4.05 -0.82
CA SER A 101 -5.70 -4.50 -0.19
C SER A 101 -5.47 -4.79 1.29
N VAL A 102 -6.45 -4.51 2.13
CA VAL A 102 -6.34 -4.67 3.59
C VAL A 102 -7.37 -5.69 4.08
N VAL A 103 -6.90 -6.67 4.85
CA VAL A 103 -7.76 -7.67 5.50
C VAL A 103 -7.93 -7.30 6.97
N THR A 104 -9.17 -7.15 7.39
CA THR A 104 -9.53 -6.82 8.77
C THR A 104 -10.25 -7.99 9.42
N MET A 105 -9.72 -8.45 10.55
CA MET A 105 -10.38 -9.44 11.41
C MET A 105 -10.85 -8.77 12.71
N THR A 106 -12.11 -8.98 13.06
CA THR A 106 -12.70 -8.49 14.33
C THR A 106 -13.32 -9.63 15.12
N GLU A 107 -13.23 -9.54 16.44
CA GLU A 107 -13.76 -10.53 17.39
C GLU A 107 -14.83 -9.83 18.23
N GLN A 108 -16.05 -10.38 18.21
CA GLN A 108 -17.16 -9.92 19.03
C GLN A 108 -17.54 -11.01 20.03
N LYS A 109 -17.61 -10.68 21.31
CA LYS A 109 -18.01 -11.61 22.37
C LYS A 109 -19.41 -11.25 22.86
N ASN A 110 -20.30 -12.23 22.88
CA ASN A 110 -21.62 -12.10 23.45
C ASN A 110 -21.91 -13.32 24.35
N ARG A 111 -21.83 -13.10 25.67
CA ARG A 111 -21.94 -14.16 26.69
C ARG A 111 -21.01 -15.34 26.38
N ASP A 112 -21.57 -16.49 26.03
CA ASP A 112 -20.86 -17.74 25.75
C ASP A 112 -20.53 -17.93 24.26
N GLN A 113 -20.91 -16.97 23.40
CA GLN A 113 -20.67 -17.01 21.96
C GLN A 113 -19.58 -16.01 21.55
N VAL A 114 -18.72 -16.44 20.63
CA VAL A 114 -17.75 -15.59 19.94
C VAL A 114 -18.07 -15.57 18.45
N THR A 115 -18.18 -14.37 17.88
CA THR A 115 -18.32 -14.16 16.44
C THR A 115 -17.04 -13.53 15.92
N LEU A 116 -16.46 -14.15 14.90
CA LEU A 116 -15.31 -13.60 14.17
C LEU A 116 -15.82 -13.06 12.83
N ASN A 117 -15.50 -11.81 12.52
CA ASN A 117 -15.80 -11.21 11.22
C ASN A 117 -14.51 -10.92 10.47
N CYS A 118 -14.45 -11.35 9.21
CA CYS A 118 -13.35 -11.09 8.28
C CYS A 118 -13.87 -10.20 7.14
N SER A 119 -13.22 -9.07 6.92
CA SER A 119 -13.54 -8.13 5.85
C SER A 119 -12.30 -7.88 4.99
N VAL A 120 -12.47 -7.80 3.68
CA VAL A 120 -11.41 -7.46 2.73
C VAL A 120 -11.75 -6.15 2.06
N TRP A 121 -10.83 -5.20 2.12
CA TRP A 121 -10.93 -3.89 1.50
C TRP A 121 -10.02 -3.83 0.28
N THR A 122 -10.56 -3.44 -0.86
CA THR A 122 -9.88 -3.41 -2.16
C THR A 122 -10.11 -2.07 -2.87
N HIS A 123 -9.21 -1.71 -3.80
CA HIS A 123 -9.35 -0.51 -4.63
C HIS A 123 -10.61 -0.57 -5.52
N ASP A 124 -10.82 -1.71 -6.17
CA ASP A 124 -11.96 -2.00 -7.03
C ASP A 124 -12.99 -2.91 -6.34
N HIS A 125 -13.97 -3.41 -7.09
CA HIS A 125 -14.88 -4.45 -6.63
C HIS A 125 -14.10 -5.68 -6.14
N CYS A 126 -14.28 -6.03 -4.86
CA CYS A 126 -13.60 -7.16 -4.26
C CYS A 126 -14.02 -8.47 -4.94
N ARG A 127 -13.05 -9.14 -5.59
CA ARG A 127 -13.22 -10.47 -6.19
C ARG A 127 -12.55 -11.57 -5.37
N HIS A 128 -11.94 -11.22 -4.24
CA HIS A 128 -11.25 -12.17 -3.39
C HIS A 128 -12.24 -13.00 -2.59
N THR A 129 -11.92 -14.28 -2.40
CA THR A 129 -12.63 -15.18 -1.50
C THR A 129 -11.83 -15.36 -0.23
N VAL A 130 -12.48 -15.23 0.93
CA VAL A 130 -11.87 -15.54 2.22
C VAL A 130 -12.24 -16.95 2.68
N LYS A 131 -11.31 -17.61 3.35
CA LYS A 131 -11.51 -18.94 3.92
C LYS A 131 -11.12 -18.91 5.40
N TRP A 132 -11.95 -19.52 6.24
CA TRP A 132 -11.66 -19.70 7.65
C TRP A 132 -10.79 -20.94 7.85
N MET A 133 -9.76 -20.80 8.68
CA MET A 133 -8.88 -21.90 9.06
C MET A 133 -8.67 -21.88 10.57
N TYR A 134 -8.67 -23.05 11.19
CA TYR A 134 -8.33 -23.26 12.59
C TYR A 134 -7.22 -24.31 12.68
N GLU A 135 -6.08 -23.94 13.26
CA GLU A 135 -4.88 -24.80 13.38
C GLU A 135 -4.47 -25.46 12.04
N GLY A 136 -4.55 -24.70 10.95
CA GLY A 136 -4.17 -25.15 9.61
C GLY A 136 -5.19 -26.06 8.93
N LYS A 137 -6.39 -26.21 9.50
CA LYS A 137 -7.49 -27.00 8.91
C LYS A 137 -8.67 -26.12 8.57
N ASP A 138 -9.38 -26.49 7.53
CA ASP A 138 -10.62 -25.85 7.11
C ASP A 138 -11.71 -26.03 8.18
N VAL A 139 -12.49 -24.98 8.40
CA VAL A 139 -13.64 -24.94 9.33
C VAL A 139 -14.93 -24.78 8.55
#